data_AF-A0A8H8M8B4-F1
#
_entry.id   AF-A0A8H8M8B4-F1
#
_cell.length_a   1.000
_cell.length_b   1.000
_cell.length_c   1.000
_cell.angle_alpha   90.00
_cell.angle_beta   90.00
_cell.angle_gamma   90.00
#
_symmetry.space_group_name_H-M   'P 1'
#
loop_
_entity.id
_entity.type
_entity.pdbx_description
1 polymer ?
#
loop_
_entity_poly.entity_id
_entity_poly.type
_entity_poly.pdbx_seq_one_letter_code
_entity_poly.pdbx_strand_id
1 'polypeptide(L)'
;MQTDWYAKKFGACGVPLGTRRGCAGSDWMIFRAGTVSDITIRNSFISRVKAYIANGQNTAPSSDWYYTTTGVSVGFRNRLVAGGHFALLALPK
;
A
#
# COMPACT_ATOMS: atom_id res chain seq x y z
N MET A 1 -18.36 1.68 -5.56
CA MET A 1 -16.96 1.72 -5.06
C MET A 1 -16.25 0.46 -5.55
N GLN A 2 -14.95 0.50 -5.89
CA GLN A 2 -14.19 -0.62 -6.47
C GLN A 2 -13.85 -1.78 -5.50
N THR A 3 -14.61 -1.92 -4.42
CA THR A 3 -14.38 -2.85 -3.29
C THR A 3 -14.12 -4.28 -3.74
N ASP A 4 -15.00 -4.84 -4.57
CA ASP A 4 -14.91 -6.24 -5.03
C ASP A 4 -13.69 -6.50 -5.91
N TRP A 5 -13.26 -5.47 -6.65
CA TRP A 5 -12.06 -5.58 -7.47
C TRP A 5 -10.82 -5.66 -6.59
N TYR A 6 -10.72 -4.83 -5.55
CA TYR A 6 -9.59 -4.87 -4.62
C TYR A 6 -9.49 -6.21 -3.90
N ALA A 7 -10.62 -6.76 -3.44
CA ALA A 7 -10.69 -8.07 -2.80
C ALA A 7 -10.00 -9.17 -3.63
N LYS A 8 -10.11 -9.10 -4.96
CA LYS A 8 -9.58 -10.09 -5.90
C LYS A 8 -8.14 -9.80 -6.38
N LYS A 9 -7.58 -8.64 -6.04
CA LYS A 9 -6.32 -8.14 -6.65
C LYS A 9 -5.19 -7.87 -5.65
N PHE A 10 -5.43 -7.98 -4.36
CA PHE A 10 -4.36 -7.93 -3.37
C PHE A 10 -3.36 -9.08 -3.58
N GLY A 11 -2.08 -8.73 -3.73
CA GLY A 11 -0.96 -9.62 -3.47
C GLY A 11 -0.58 -9.62 -1.98
N ALA A 12 0.53 -10.28 -1.64
CA ALA A 12 0.99 -10.42 -0.26
C ALA A 12 1.31 -9.08 0.42
N CYS A 13 1.87 -8.13 -0.34
CA CYS A 13 2.38 -6.85 0.13
C CYS A 13 1.61 -5.63 -0.44
N GLY A 14 0.67 -5.82 -1.36
CA GLY A 14 -0.12 -4.70 -1.88
C GLY A 14 -1.02 -5.03 -3.05
N VAL A 15 -1.66 -4.02 -3.63
CA VAL A 15 -2.40 -4.14 -4.88
C VAL A 15 -1.66 -3.41 -6.01
N PRO A 16 -1.51 -4.01 -7.21
CA PRO A 16 -0.81 -3.35 -8.30
C PRO A 16 -1.48 -2.05 -8.74
N LEU A 17 -0.69 -0.99 -8.95
CA LEU A 17 -1.17 0.31 -9.44
C LEU A 17 -1.55 0.31 -10.94
N GLY A 18 -1.20 -0.73 -11.67
CA GLY A 18 -1.54 -0.86 -13.08
C GLY A 18 -1.14 -2.21 -13.66
N THR A 19 -1.34 -2.37 -14.97
CA THR A 19 -1.09 -3.63 -15.69
C THR A 19 0.37 -3.83 -16.10
N ARG A 20 1.16 -2.76 -16.11
CA ARG A 20 2.54 -2.77 -16.63
C ARG A 20 3.56 -3.40 -15.68
N ARG A 21 3.31 -3.33 -14.37
CA ARG A 21 4.22 -3.88 -13.35
C ARG A 21 3.42 -4.21 -12.09
N GLY A 22 3.71 -5.37 -11.49
CA GLY A 22 3.13 -5.81 -10.21
C GLY A 22 3.68 -5.03 -9.02
N CYS A 23 3.64 -3.70 -9.07
CA CYS A 23 4.17 -2.82 -8.03
C CYS A 23 3.07 -1.95 -7.43
N ALA A 24 3.21 -1.66 -6.14
CA ALA A 24 2.34 -0.76 -5.39
C ALA A 24 3.09 0.49 -4.94
N GLY A 25 2.29 1.52 -4.63
CA GLY A 25 2.68 2.72 -3.90
C GLY A 25 2.20 2.63 -2.45
N SER A 26 3.08 2.66 -1.45
CA SER A 26 2.68 2.47 -0.04
C SER A 26 1.79 3.62 0.46
N ASP A 27 2.13 4.86 0.10
CA ASP A 27 1.39 6.07 0.41
C ASP A 27 -0.01 6.04 -0.20
N TRP A 28 -0.10 5.71 -1.50
CA TRP A 28 -1.35 5.61 -2.22
C TRP A 28 -2.25 4.52 -1.63
N MET A 29 -1.66 3.40 -1.21
CA MET A 29 -2.41 2.32 -0.57
C MET A 29 -3.07 2.77 0.73
N ILE A 30 -2.39 3.55 1.57
CA ILE A 30 -2.99 4.07 2.81
C ILE A 30 -3.99 5.19 2.51
N PHE A 31 -3.71 6.06 1.53
CA PHE A 31 -4.70 7.01 1.04
C PHE A 31 -6.00 6.28 0.61
N ARG A 32 -5.88 5.19 -0.16
CA ARG A 32 -7.04 4.38 -0.54
C ARG A 32 -7.75 3.77 0.66
N ALA A 33 -7.03 3.29 1.67
CA ALA A 33 -7.61 2.81 2.91
C ALA A 33 -8.54 3.84 3.57
N GLY A 34 -8.20 5.14 3.49
CA GLY A 34 -9.04 6.22 3.98
C GLY A 34 -10.24 6.57 3.11
N THR A 35 -10.19 6.27 1.81
CA THR A 35 -11.30 6.55 0.87
C THR A 35 -12.30 5.40 0.73
N VAL A 36 -11.96 4.19 1.18
CA VAL A 36 -12.86 3.04 1.10
C VAL A 36 -13.83 3.01 2.30
N SER A 37 -15.12 2.77 2.00
CA SER A 37 -16.19 2.57 2.99
C SER A 37 -16.19 1.16 3.61
N ASP A 38 -15.69 0.16 2.90
CA ASP A 38 -15.61 -1.21 3.39
C ASP A 38 -14.40 -1.38 4.33
N ILE A 39 -14.70 -1.74 5.58
CA ILE A 39 -13.70 -1.89 6.65
C ILE A 39 -12.76 -3.07 6.38
N THR A 40 -13.25 -4.16 5.80
CA THR A 40 -12.43 -5.33 5.45
C THR A 40 -11.41 -4.97 4.38
N ILE A 41 -11.83 -4.21 3.37
CA ILE A 41 -10.92 -3.72 2.33
C ILE A 41 -9.95 -2.67 2.88
N ARG A 42 -10.41 -1.74 3.74
CA ARG A 42 -9.54 -0.80 4.45
C ARG A 42 -8.43 -1.53 5.20
N ASN A 43 -8.80 -2.51 6.02
CA ASN A 43 -7.86 -3.30 6.82
C ASN A 43 -6.92 -4.12 5.93
N SER A 44 -7.41 -4.58 4.77
CA SER A 44 -6.57 -5.23 3.78
C SER A 44 -5.48 -4.28 3.26
N PHE A 45 -5.81 -3.05 2.83
CA PHE A 45 -4.79 -2.07 2.42
C PHE A 45 -3.72 -1.86 3.50
N ILE A 46 -4.13 -1.62 4.75
CA ILE A 46 -3.22 -1.36 5.87
C ILE A 46 -2.33 -2.57 6.17
N SER A 47 -2.93 -3.76 6.27
CA SER A 47 -2.19 -4.99 6.59
C SER A 47 -1.17 -5.37 5.52
N ARG A 48 -1.46 -5.10 4.24
CA ARG A 48 -0.53 -5.35 3.14
C ARG A 48 0.66 -4.39 3.15
N VAL A 49 0.45 -3.11 3.43
CA VAL A 49 1.56 -2.15 3.63
C VAL A 49 2.40 -2.54 4.85
N LYS A 50 1.76 -2.96 5.96
CA LYS A 50 2.47 -3.50 7.12
C LYS A 50 3.33 -4.72 6.74
N ALA A 51 2.78 -5.65 5.96
CA ALA A 51 3.51 -6.84 5.51
C ALA A 51 4.74 -6.47 4.67
N TYR A 52 4.61 -5.48 3.77
CA TYR A 52 5.74 -4.92 3.02
C TYR A 52 6.83 -4.39 3.95
N ILE A 53 6.48 -3.49 4.88
CA ILE A 53 7.46 -2.83 5.75
C ILE A 53 8.15 -3.83 6.69
N ALA A 54 7.43 -4.85 7.16
CA ALA A 54 7.92 -5.82 8.14
C ALA A 54 8.62 -7.05 7.54
N ASN A 55 8.72 -7.19 6.21
CA ASN A 55 9.19 -8.44 5.58
C ASN A 55 10.70 -8.72 5.73
N GLY A 56 11.48 -7.76 6.22
CA GLY A 56 12.94 -7.88 6.37
C GLY A 56 13.73 -8.01 5.06
N GLN A 57 13.08 -7.80 3.90
CA GLN A 57 13.71 -7.99 2.59
C GLN A 57 14.43 -6.72 2.09
N ASN A 58 14.24 -5.59 2.76
CA ASN A 58 14.71 -4.28 2.31
C ASN A 58 15.67 -3.67 3.33
N THR A 59 16.87 -3.33 2.89
CA THR A 59 17.87 -2.59 3.70
C THR A 59 17.80 -1.08 3.47
N ALA A 60 17.14 -0.64 2.39
CA ALA A 60 16.93 0.76 2.13
C ALA A 60 15.88 1.35 3.08
N PRO A 61 15.97 2.67 3.40
CA PRO A 61 14.89 3.39 4.06
C PRO A 61 13.55 3.23 3.33
N SER A 62 12.44 3.33 4.07
CA SER A 62 11.08 3.05 3.60
C SER A 62 10.85 3.60 2.18
N SER A 63 10.52 2.69 1.28
CA SER A 63 10.42 2.95 -0.15
C SER A 63 8.96 3.00 -0.54
N ASP A 64 8.53 4.05 -1.23
CA ASP A 64 7.13 4.15 -1.66
C ASP A 64 6.81 3.18 -2.79
N TRP A 65 7.80 2.72 -3.58
CA TRP A 65 7.57 1.85 -4.73
C TRP A 65 8.20 0.47 -4.62
N TYR A 66 7.36 -0.57 -4.56
CA TYR A 66 7.79 -1.94 -4.26
C TYR A 66 6.91 -2.99 -4.95
N TYR A 67 7.42 -4.22 -5.10
CA TYR A 67 6.68 -5.34 -5.69
C TYR A 67 5.58 -5.86 -4.76
N THR A 68 4.38 -6.07 -5.27
CA THR A 68 3.23 -6.50 -4.45
C THR A 68 3.29 -7.96 -4.01
N THR A 69 4.04 -8.79 -4.73
CA THR A 69 4.19 -10.22 -4.45
C THR A 69 5.26 -10.48 -3.40
N THR A 70 6.42 -9.82 -3.50
CA THR A 70 7.59 -10.06 -2.63
C THR A 70 7.80 -8.97 -1.60
N GLY A 71 7.28 -7.76 -1.83
CA GLY A 71 7.58 -6.59 -1.01
C GLY A 71 9.00 -6.08 -1.19
N VAL A 72 9.73 -6.47 -2.23
CA VAL A 72 11.08 -5.95 -2.52
C VAL A 72 10.95 -4.55 -3.14
N SER A 73 11.71 -3.59 -2.60
CA SER A 73 11.79 -2.22 -3.07
C SER A 73 12.31 -2.17 -4.50
N VAL A 74 11.64 -1.39 -5.34
CA VAL A 74 12.09 -1.10 -6.71
C VAL A 74 12.90 0.19 -6.75
N GLY A 75 12.52 1.17 -5.94
CA GLY A 75 13.16 2.49 -5.89
C GLY A 75 12.28 3.46 -5.11
N PHE A 76 12.60 4.75 -5.18
CA PHE A 76 11.86 5.81 -4.48
C PHE A 76 11.89 5.62 -2.97
N ARG A 77 13.02 6.03 -2.36
CA ARG A 77 13.35 5.78 -0.95
C ARG A 77 13.26 7.08 -0.17
N ASN A 78 12.57 7.05 0.97
CA ASN A 78 12.42 8.17 1.91
C ASN A 78 11.97 9.48 1.25
N ARG A 79 11.04 9.40 0.31
CA ARG A 79 10.46 10.58 -0.35
C ARG A 79 9.35 11.17 0.51
N LEU A 80 9.12 12.47 0.32
CA LEU A 80 8.04 13.23 1.00
C LEU A 80 6.64 12.65 0.80
N VAL A 81 6.42 11.89 -0.27
CA VAL A 81 5.14 11.21 -0.53
C VAL A 81 4.74 10.25 0.60
N ALA A 82 5.69 9.79 1.42
CA ALA A 82 5.42 9.01 2.63
C ALA A 82 4.47 9.71 3.61
N GLY A 83 4.24 11.03 3.51
CA GLY A 83 3.18 11.72 4.23
C GLY A 83 1.78 11.14 3.98
N GLY A 84 1.54 10.48 2.84
CA GLY A 84 0.27 9.82 2.53
C GLY A 84 -0.11 8.70 3.52
N HIS A 85 0.84 8.16 4.27
CA HIS A 85 0.55 7.19 5.35
C HIS A 85 -0.28 7.80 6.50
N PHE A 86 -0.32 9.13 6.62
CA PHE A 86 -1.14 9.82 7.62
C PHE A 86 -2.57 10.10 7.14
N ALA A 87 -2.96 9.68 5.93
CA ALA A 87 -4.28 10.01 5.36
C ALA A 87 -5.47 9.63 6.26
N LEU A 88 -5.36 8.53 7.02
CA LEU A 88 -6.41 8.10 7.95
C LEU A 88 -6.63 9.07 9.11
N LEU A 89 -5.60 9.84 9.51
CA LEU A 89 -5.71 10.84 10.58
C LEU A 89 -6.50 12.09 10.16
N ALA A 90 -6.68 12.31 8.86
CA ALA A 90 -7.46 13.42 8.33
C ALA A 90 -8.98 13.15 8.33
N LEU A 91 -9.41 11.92 8.66
CA LEU A 91 -10.82 11.56 8.67
C LEU A 91 -11.50 12.08 9.96
N PRO A 92 -12.76 12.51 9.87
CA PRO A 92 -13.55 12.83 11.06
C PRO A 92 -13.74 11.59 11.95
N LYS A 93 -13.87 11.83 13.25
CA LYS A 93 -14.14 10.79 14.26
C LYS A 93 -15.57 10.29 14.19
#